data_AF-A0A358GE08-F1
#
_entry.id   AF-A0A358GE08-F1
#
_cell.length_a   1.000
_cell.length_b   1.000
_cell.length_c   1.000
_cell.angle_alpha   90.00
_cell.angle_beta   90.00
_cell.angle_gamma   90.00
#
_symmetry.space_group_name_H-M   'P 1'
#
loop_
_entity.id
_entity.type
_entity.pdbx_description
1 polymer ?
#
loop_
_entity_poly.entity_id
_entity_poly.type
_entity_poly.pdbx_seq_one_letter_code
_entity_poly.pdbx_strand_id
1 'polypeptide(L)' 'MAKSDELVKYITQRVVHYIDTPKDERKARTKAKEPWTMKWFGMIPFAVSLWVGKKEKTMHTQGDIQKRSSSGKG' A
#
# COMPACT_ATOMS: atom_id res chain seq x y z
N MET A 1 37.98 40.08 16.79
CA MET A 1 38.12 38.62 17.01
C MET A 1 36.99 37.97 17.81
N ALA A 2 36.34 38.64 18.78
CA ALA A 2 35.37 37.99 19.68
C ALA A 2 34.10 37.41 19.00
N LYS A 3 33.60 38.05 17.94
CA LYS A 3 32.33 37.67 17.28
C LYS A 3 32.39 36.34 16.51
N SER A 4 33.58 35.98 16.01
CA SER A 4 33.79 34.72 15.28
C SER A 4 33.81 33.51 16.21
N ASP A 5 34.41 33.62 17.39
CA ASP A 5 34.43 32.54 18.38
C ASP A 5 33.03 32.27 18.97
N GLU A 6 32.24 33.31 19.20
CA GLU A 6 30.85 33.16 19.65
C GLU A 6 29.99 32.43 18.61
N LEU A 7 30.20 32.71 17.32
CA LEU A 7 29.49 32.03 16.23
C LEU A 7 29.88 30.56 16.15
N VAL A 8 31.18 30.26 16.22
CA VAL A 8 31.68 28.87 16.22
C VAL A 8 31.12 28.12 17.42
N LYS A 9 31.11 28.73 18.60
CA LYS A 9 30.53 28.15 19.83
C LYS A 9 29.04 27.84 19.67
N TYR A 10 28.26 28.77 19.13
CA TYR A 10 26.82 28.58 18.91
C TYR A 10 26.51 27.45 17.93
N ILE A 11 27.22 27.42 16.81
CA ILE A 11 27.06 26.38 15.78
C ILE A 11 27.41 25.02 16.39
N THR A 12 28.51 24.93 17.14
CA THR A 12 28.97 23.69 17.76
C THR A 12 27.98 23.18 18.80
N GLN A 13 27.44 24.05 19.65
CA GLN A 13 26.40 23.70 20.63
C GLN A 13 25.15 23.12 19.97
N ARG A 14 24.71 23.72 18.85
CA ARG A 14 23.54 23.25 18.08
C ARG A 14 23.80 21.88 17.45
N VAL A 15 25.02 21.65 16.96
CA VAL A 15 25.43 20.41 16.29
C VAL A 15 25.58 19.27 17.30
N VAL A 16 26.22 19.49 18.46
CA VAL A 16 26.37 18.47 19.51
C VAL A 16 25.01 17.98 20.01
N HIS A 17 24.09 18.91 20.28
CA HIS A 17 22.72 18.58 20.68
C HIS A 17 21.97 17.74 19.62
N TYR A 18 22.33 17.88 18.34
CA TYR A 18 21.71 17.11 17.25
C TYR A 18 22.39 15.75 17.02
N ILE A 19 23.70 15.64 17.28
CA ILE A 19 24.49 14.42 17.14
C ILE A 19 24.22 13.43 18.27
N ASP A 20 23.93 13.90 19.49
CA ASP A 20 23.54 13.02 20.61
C ASP A 20 22.12 12.45 20.47
N THR A 21 21.27 13.03 19.60
CA THR A 21 19.87 12.58 19.44
C THR A 21 19.34 12.42 18.00
N PRO A 22 20.04 11.77 17.04
CA PRO A 22 19.49 11.63 15.69
C PRO A 22 18.84 10.27 15.40
N LYS A 23 18.96 9.24 16.27
CA LYS A 23 18.55 7.87 15.90
C LYS A 23 17.54 7.16 16.82
N ASP A 24 17.43 7.54 18.10
CA ASP A 24 16.56 6.80 19.03
C ASP A 24 15.11 7.30 19.07
N GLU A 25 14.85 8.60 18.96
CA GLU A 25 13.47 9.10 19.13
C GLU A 25 12.59 9.00 17.88
N ARG A 26 13.18 8.87 16.69
CA ARG A 26 12.39 8.78 15.44
C ARG A 26 11.72 7.43 15.25
N LYS A 27 12.18 6.37 15.94
CA LYS A 27 11.55 5.05 15.89
C LYS A 27 10.41 4.88 16.90
N ALA A 28 10.42 5.62 18.00
CA ALA A 28 9.40 5.52 19.05
C ALA A 28 8.08 6.23 18.69
N ARG A 29 8.11 7.28 17.84
CA ARG A 29 6.91 8.03 17.43
C ARG A 29 6.28 7.55 16.12
N THR A 30 7.04 6.87 15.27
CA THR A 30 6.46 6.10 14.18
C THR A 30 5.89 4.83 14.78
N LYS A 31 4.68 4.94 15.36
CA LYS A 31 3.76 3.80 15.47
C LYS A 31 3.96 2.98 14.21
N ALA A 32 4.47 1.75 14.35
CA ALA A 32 4.79 0.87 13.25
C ALA A 32 3.62 0.92 12.28
N LYS A 33 3.75 1.71 11.20
CA LYS A 33 2.67 1.87 10.24
C LYS A 33 2.59 0.51 9.63
N GLU A 34 1.55 -0.24 9.98
CA GLU A 34 1.37 -1.59 9.47
C GLU A 34 1.56 -1.52 7.94
N PRO A 35 2.47 -2.34 7.40
CA PRO A 35 2.77 -2.28 5.99
C PRO A 35 1.46 -2.42 5.24
N TRP A 36 1.20 -1.53 4.27
CA TRP A 36 -0.04 -1.52 3.50
C TRP A 36 -0.34 -2.89 2.89
N THR A 37 0.71 -3.65 2.57
CA THR A 37 0.66 -5.06 2.17
C THR A 37 -0.13 -5.95 3.14
N MET A 38 0.02 -5.77 4.47
CA MET A 38 -0.70 -6.54 5.49
C MET A 38 -2.21 -6.26 5.45
N LYS A 39 -2.59 -5.01 5.17
CA LYS A 39 -3.99 -4.56 5.11
C LYS A 39 -4.75 -5.12 3.91
N TRP A 40 -4.04 -5.43 2.82
CA TRP A 40 -4.64 -5.94 1.58
C TRP A 40 -4.25 -7.39 1.26
N PHE A 41 -3.50 -8.04 2.16
CA PHE A 41 -3.28 -9.48 2.11
C PHE A 41 -4.65 -10.19 2.18
N GLY A 42 -4.91 -11.11 1.26
CA GLY A 42 -6.23 -11.74 1.11
C GLY A 42 -7.15 -11.03 0.11
N MET A 43 -7.31 -9.71 0.16
CA MET A 43 -8.19 -8.99 -0.79
C MET A 43 -7.65 -8.98 -2.22
N ILE A 44 -6.33 -8.81 -2.38
CA ILE A 44 -5.68 -8.84 -3.70
C ILE A 44 -5.84 -10.22 -4.38
N PRO A 45 -5.42 -11.35 -3.78
CA PRO A 45 -5.61 -12.66 -4.41
C PRO A 45 -7.09 -13.02 -4.60
N PHE A 46 -7.99 -12.56 -3.72
CA PHE A 46 -9.44 -12.75 -3.87
C PHE A 46 -10.01 -11.97 -5.07
N ALA A 47 -9.63 -10.71 -5.26
CA ALA A 47 -10.05 -9.94 -6.44
C ALA A 47 -9.54 -10.57 -7.74
N VAL A 48 -8.29 -11.07 -7.74
CA VAL A 48 -7.70 -11.79 -8.88
C VAL A 48 -8.45 -13.10 -9.15
N SER A 49 -8.78 -13.90 -8.13
CA SER A 49 -9.51 -15.16 -8.33
C SER A 49 -10.91 -14.94 -8.90
N LEU A 50 -11.61 -13.87 -8.49
CA LEU A 50 -12.90 -13.49 -9.06
C LEU A 50 -12.80 -13.08 -10.54
N TRP A 51 -11.74 -12.37 -10.92
CA TRP A 51 -11.52 -11.99 -12.32
C TRP A 51 -11.16 -13.18 -13.21
N VAL A 52 -10.33 -14.11 -12.71
CA VAL A 52 -9.98 -15.34 -13.44
C VAL A 52 -11.21 -16.22 -13.60
N GLY A 53 -11.95 -16.48 -12.52
CA GLY A 53 -13.17 -17.31 -12.57
C GLY A 53 -14.33 -16.69 -13.36
N LYS A 54 -14.34 -15.37 -13.60
CA LYS A 54 -15.37 -14.74 -14.42
C LYS A 54 -15.16 -14.96 -15.92
N LYS A 55 -13.90 -15.13 -16.37
CA LYS A 55 -13.60 -15.41 -17.78
C LYS A 55 -14.22 -16.73 -18.26
N GLU A 56 -14.35 -17.68 -17.35
CA GLU A 56 -14.87 -19.03 -17.61
C GLU A 56 -16.40 -19.04 -17.78
N LYS A 57 -17.12 -18.18 -17.04
CA LYS A 57 -18.59 -18.17 -17.01
C LYS A 57 -19.21 -17.37 -18.15
N THR A 58 -18.49 -16.40 -18.69
CA THR A 58 -18.93 -15.61 -19.86
C THR A 58 -18.89 -16.37 -21.18
N MET A 59 -18.33 -17.58 -21.23
CA MET A 59 -18.28 -18.38 -22.47
C MET A 59 -19.28 -19.55 -22.52
N HIS A 60 -19.88 -19.96 -21.40
CA HIS A 60 -20.82 -21.10 -21.39
C HIS A 60 -22.31 -20.74 -21.25
N THR A 61 -22.67 -19.50 -20.90
CA THR A 61 -24.09 -19.15 -20.63
C THR A 61 -24.86 -18.62 -21.84
N GLN A 62 -24.23 -18.45 -23.01
CA GLN A 62 -24.87 -17.88 -24.20
C GLN A 62 -25.49 -18.93 -25.16
N GLY A 63 -25.21 -20.23 -24.96
CA GLY A 63 -25.73 -21.30 -25.82
C GLY A 63 -27.17 -21.75 -25.53
N ASP A 64 -27.67 -21.53 -24.31
CA ASP A 64 -28.89 -22.22 -23.84
C ASP A 64 -30.19 -21.42 -23.98
N ILE A 65 -30.11 -20.10 -24.21
CA ILE A 65 -31.30 -19.26 -24.36
C ILE A 65 -31.86 -19.31 -25.81
N GLN A 66 -31.03 -19.58 -26.82
CA GLN A 66 -31.47 -19.57 -28.22
C GLN A 66 -32.16 -20.88 -28.67
N LYS A 67 -31.95 -22.00 -27.99
CA LYS A 67 -32.58 -23.29 -28.38
C LYS A 67 -34.03 -23.46 -27.91
N ARG A 68 -34.55 -22.63 -26.99
CA ARG A 68 -35.93 -22.73 -26.51
C ARG A 68 -36.97 -22.02 -27.38
N SER A 69 -36.57 -21.09 -28.26
CA SER A 69 -37.52 -20.30 -29.08
C SER A 69 -37.85 -20.91 -30.45
N SER A 70 -37.16 -21.95 -30.91
CA SER A 70 -37.43 -22.58 -32.23
C SER A 70 -38.24 -23.89 -32.16
N SER A 71 -38.43 -24.48 -30.98
CA SER A 71 -39.18 -25.74 -30.81
C SER A 71 -40.63 -25.49 -30.36
N GLY A 72 -41.31 -24.57 -31.04
CA GLY A 72 -42.69 -24.18 -30.74
C GLY A 72 -43.43 -23.68 -31.97
N LYS A 73 -43.19 -24.32 -33.13
CA LYS A 73 -44.01 -24.19 -34.34
C LYS A 73 -44.07 -25.55 -35.02
N GLY A 74 -45.17 -26.25 -34.79
CA GLY A 74 -45.51 -27.55 -35.36
C GLY A 74 -46.89 -27.92 -34.87
#